data_AF-A0A9W3S6L8-F1
#
_entry.id   AF-A0A9W3S6L8-F1
#
_cell.length_a   1.000
_cell.length_b   1.000
_cell.length_c   1.000
_cell.angle_alpha   90.00
_cell.angle_beta   90.00
_cell.angle_gamma   90.00
#
_symmetry.space_group_name_H-M   'P 1'
#
loop_
_entity.id
_entity.type
_entity.pdbx_description
1 polymer ?
#
loop_
_entity_poly.entity_id
_entity_poly.type
_entity_poly.pdbx_seq_one_letter_code
_entity_poly.pdbx_strand_id
1 'polypeptide(L)'
;MKKQLSFLPKIDRAATQEKVESVLESIRIYRQFGMIRKEMKVTPSYERREHGPTHTVGKPLEDVAIFNMQQNEREKWLEQMSFRIDQALSRFGSSAAGRNQREIIMKRYLEDEDVCDYMIYNEMGMSERTYRRVKARAFYKLAFALRLEVYEINQQRGGDDR
;
A
#
# COMPACT_ATOMS: atom_id res chain seq x y z
N MET A 1 -26.10 4.15 14.75
CA MET A 1 -25.42 3.61 13.55
C MET A 1 -26.47 3.45 12.45
N LYS A 2 -26.27 4.02 11.25
CA LYS A 2 -27.23 3.84 10.15
C LYS A 2 -27.11 2.40 9.63
N LYS A 3 -28.17 1.61 9.82
CA LYS A 3 -28.32 0.24 9.33
C LYS A 3 -28.32 0.29 7.79
N GLN A 4 -27.46 -0.50 7.16
CA GLN A 4 -27.36 -0.56 5.69
C GLN A 4 -28.56 -1.40 5.18
N LEU A 5 -29.48 -0.76 4.45
CA LEU A 5 -30.60 -1.41 3.75
C LEU A 5 -30.00 -2.13 2.52
N SER A 6 -30.11 -3.47 2.42
CA SER A 6 -29.15 -4.28 1.64
C SER A 6 -29.64 -4.83 0.30
N PHE A 7 -29.09 -4.32 -0.80
CA PHE A 7 -28.82 -5.08 -2.04
C PHE A 7 -27.31 -5.39 -2.22
N LEU A 8 -26.43 -4.56 -1.65
CA LEU A 8 -24.97 -4.67 -1.82
C LEU A 8 -24.33 -5.60 -0.78
N PRO A 9 -23.24 -6.32 -1.15
CA PRO A 9 -22.42 -7.07 -0.20
C PRO A 9 -21.86 -6.20 0.93
N LYS A 10 -21.69 -6.79 2.12
CA LYS A 10 -21.13 -6.11 3.29
C LYS A 10 -19.60 -6.06 3.18
N ILE A 11 -19.02 -4.89 3.42
CA ILE A 11 -17.58 -4.64 3.34
C ILE A 11 -16.99 -4.72 4.74
N ASP A 12 -15.89 -5.46 4.87
CA ASP A 12 -15.06 -5.43 6.06
C ASP A 12 -14.24 -4.14 6.06
N ARG A 13 -14.60 -3.25 6.98
CA ARG A 13 -14.01 -1.91 7.05
C ARG A 13 -12.56 -1.95 7.53
N ALA A 14 -12.26 -2.82 8.49
CA ALA A 14 -10.93 -2.91 9.09
C ALA A 14 -9.97 -3.53 8.08
N ALA A 15 -10.35 -4.66 7.48
CA ALA A 15 -9.53 -5.34 6.48
C ALA A 15 -9.31 -4.48 5.23
N THR A 16 -10.34 -3.74 4.78
CA THR A 16 -10.20 -2.81 3.65
C THR A 16 -9.26 -1.66 3.99
N GLN A 17 -9.35 -1.10 5.20
CA GLN A 17 -8.46 -0.02 5.64
C GLN A 17 -7.00 -0.49 5.65
N GLU A 18 -6.73 -1.60 6.32
CA GLU A 18 -5.38 -2.17 6.43
C GLU A 18 -4.77 -2.44 5.05
N LYS A 19 -5.56 -3.02 4.14
CA LYS A 19 -5.11 -3.32 2.77
C LYS A 19 -4.77 -2.05 1.98
N VAL A 20 -5.57 -0.99 2.12
CA VAL A 20 -5.28 0.29 1.45
C VAL A 20 -4.06 0.96 2.07
N GLU A 21 -3.96 0.97 3.40
CA GLU A 21 -2.82 1.58 4.11
C GLU A 21 -1.50 0.87 3.78
N SER A 22 -1.49 -0.46 3.74
CA SER A 22 -0.31 -1.25 3.34
C SER A 22 0.17 -0.94 1.91
N VAL A 23 -0.77 -0.77 0.98
CA VAL A 23 -0.43 -0.39 -0.41
C VAL A 23 0.11 1.03 -0.47
N LEU A 24 -0.52 1.97 0.24
CA LEU A 24 -0.07 3.37 0.29
C LEU A 24 1.33 3.49 0.90
N GLU A 25 1.60 2.78 2.00
CA GLU A 25 2.90 2.74 2.65
C GLU A 25 3.99 2.19 1.72
N SER A 26 3.71 1.06 1.06
CA SER A 26 4.63 0.45 0.09
C SER A 26 4.99 1.43 -1.04
N ILE A 27 4.03 2.23 -1.49
CA ILE A 27 4.21 3.20 -2.57
C ILE A 27 4.92 4.46 -2.08
N ARG A 28 4.65 4.92 -0.86
CA ARG A 28 5.39 6.00 -0.22
C ARG A 28 6.88 5.65 -0.15
N ILE A 29 7.20 4.47 0.39
CA ILE A 29 8.59 3.96 0.47
C ILE A 29 9.21 3.91 -0.92
N TYR A 30 8.49 3.36 -1.90
CA TYR A 30 8.96 3.31 -3.29
C TYR A 30 9.22 4.70 -3.88
N ARG A 31 8.38 5.70 -3.63
CA ARG A 31 8.56 7.08 -4.11
C ARG A 31 9.75 7.77 -3.47
N GLN A 32 10.01 7.50 -2.19
CA GLN A 32 11.08 8.14 -1.43
C GLN A 32 12.45 7.53 -1.71
N PHE A 33 12.55 6.20 -1.71
CA PHE A 33 13.84 5.50 -1.78
C PHE A 33 14.12 4.93 -3.17
N GLY A 34 13.10 4.78 -4.03
CA GLY A 34 13.22 3.97 -5.23
C GLY A 34 13.51 2.51 -4.89
N MET A 35 14.09 1.78 -5.84
CA MET A 35 14.54 0.39 -5.64
C MET A 35 16.06 0.32 -5.56
N ILE A 36 16.56 -0.32 -4.51
CA ILE A 36 17.98 -0.64 -4.36
C ILE A 36 18.20 -2.05 -4.91
N ARG A 37 18.94 -2.15 -6.01
CA ARG A 37 19.32 -3.45 -6.57
C ARG A 37 20.38 -4.10 -5.68
N LYS A 38 20.31 -5.43 -5.56
CA LYS A 38 21.37 -6.17 -4.88
C LYS A 38 22.60 -6.13 -5.76
N GLU A 39 23.68 -5.61 -5.22
CA GLU A 39 24.98 -5.58 -5.89
C GLU A 39 25.82 -6.80 -5.49
N MET A 40 26.78 -7.14 -6.34
CA MET A 40 27.73 -8.20 -6.03
C MET A 40 28.65 -7.76 -4.90
N LYS A 41 28.95 -8.68 -3.97
CA LYS A 41 29.97 -8.44 -2.96
C LYS A 41 31.35 -8.43 -3.62
N VAL A 42 31.97 -7.26 -3.69
CA VAL A 42 33.34 -7.09 -4.20
C VAL A 42 34.38 -7.17 -3.08
N THR A 43 33.98 -6.93 -1.82
CA THR A 43 34.89 -6.90 -0.68
C THR A 43 35.34 -8.31 -0.28
N PRO A 44 36.63 -8.63 -0.34
CA PRO A 44 37.16 -9.90 0.15
C PRO A 44 37.02 -9.99 1.68
N SER A 45 36.79 -11.21 2.18
CA SER A 45 36.87 -11.50 3.62
C SER A 45 38.30 -11.90 3.96
N TYR A 46 38.94 -11.17 4.87
CA TYR A 46 40.31 -11.44 5.30
C TYR A 46 40.41 -12.35 6.55
N GLU A 47 39.28 -12.86 7.03
CA GLU A 47 39.26 -13.77 8.18
C GLU A 47 39.87 -15.12 7.80
N ARG A 48 40.75 -15.64 8.66
CA ARG A 48 41.32 -16.97 8.51
C ARG A 48 40.22 -18.00 8.70
N ARG A 49 39.69 -18.53 7.59
CA ARG A 49 38.72 -19.62 7.59
C ARG A 49 39.45 -20.95 7.42
N GLU A 50 39.27 -21.86 8.38
CA GLU A 50 39.68 -23.24 8.20
C GLU A 50 38.68 -23.92 7.24
N HIS A 51 39.14 -24.38 6.08
CA HIS A 51 38.30 -24.99 5.06
C HIS A 51 38.72 -26.44 4.76
N GLY A 52 37.76 -27.36 4.79
CA GLY A 52 37.89 -28.72 4.23
C GLY A 52 37.49 -28.76 2.74
N PRO A 53 37.59 -29.92 2.05
CA PRO A 53 37.17 -30.05 0.67
C PRO A 53 35.64 -29.97 0.55
N THR A 54 35.13 -28.80 0.16
CA THR A 54 33.67 -28.56 0.06
C THR A 54 33.06 -29.11 -1.23
N HIS A 55 33.87 -29.39 -2.27
CA HIS A 55 33.45 -29.88 -3.60
C HIS A 55 32.34 -29.08 -4.31
N THR A 56 31.95 -27.91 -3.79
CA THR A 56 30.93 -27.03 -4.36
C THR A 56 31.54 -25.69 -4.74
N VAL A 57 31.32 -25.25 -5.98
CA VAL A 57 31.69 -23.91 -6.44
C VAL A 57 30.55 -22.95 -6.13
N GLY A 58 30.81 -21.91 -5.32
CA GLY A 58 29.84 -20.85 -5.06
C GLY A 58 29.56 -20.02 -6.31
N LYS A 59 28.29 -19.64 -6.53
CA LYS A 59 27.85 -18.89 -7.70
C LYS A 59 27.22 -17.53 -7.36
N PRO A 60 27.98 -16.63 -6.71
CA PRO A 60 27.44 -15.40 -6.16
C PRO A 60 26.84 -14.45 -7.22
N LEU A 61 27.34 -14.50 -8.48
CA LEU A 61 26.77 -13.74 -9.59
C LEU A 61 25.35 -14.22 -9.92
N GLU A 62 25.16 -15.54 -10.05
CA GLU A 62 23.86 -16.13 -10.40
C GLU A 62 22.84 -15.82 -9.29
N ASP A 63 23.24 -15.96 -8.01
CA ASP A 63 22.38 -15.66 -6.86
C ASP A 63 21.90 -14.20 -6.84
N VAL A 64 22.80 -13.25 -7.15
CA VAL A 64 22.47 -11.83 -7.23
C VAL A 64 21.56 -11.54 -8.43
N ALA A 65 21.84 -12.16 -9.58
CA ALA A 65 21.03 -11.98 -10.79
C ALA A 65 19.60 -12.51 -10.59
N ILE A 66 19.45 -13.71 -10.03
CA ILE A 66 18.14 -14.32 -9.73
C ILE A 66 17.36 -13.44 -8.75
N PHE A 67 18.01 -12.95 -7.68
CA PHE A 67 17.38 -12.06 -6.72
C PHE A 67 16.85 -10.78 -7.38
N ASN A 68 17.67 -10.10 -8.19
CA ASN A 68 17.26 -8.88 -8.88
C ASN A 68 16.14 -9.13 -9.91
N MET A 69 16.16 -10.28 -10.60
CA MET A 69 15.07 -10.67 -11.48
C MET A 69 13.76 -10.87 -10.73
N GLN A 70 13.78 -11.52 -9.57
CA GLN A 70 12.58 -11.68 -8.74
C GLN A 70 12.05 -10.33 -8.22
N GLN A 71 12.93 -9.39 -7.87
CA GLN A 71 12.53 -8.05 -7.44
C GLN A 71 11.92 -7.20 -8.58
N ASN A 72 12.25 -7.48 -9.84
CA ASN A 72 11.74 -6.74 -11.00
C ASN A 72 10.20 -6.84 -11.14
N GLU A 73 9.61 -7.98 -10.80
CA GLU A 73 8.15 -8.13 -10.83
C GLU A 73 7.47 -7.23 -9.79
N ARG A 74 8.04 -7.18 -8.58
CA ARG A 74 7.60 -6.30 -7.51
C ARG A 74 7.76 -4.83 -7.89
N GLU A 75 8.89 -4.47 -8.49
CA GLU A 75 9.18 -3.12 -8.98
C GLU A 75 8.13 -2.66 -10.00
N LYS A 76 7.87 -3.47 -11.03
CA LYS A 76 6.83 -3.19 -12.02
C LYS A 76 5.44 -3.05 -11.40
N TRP A 77 5.13 -3.88 -10.40
CA TRP A 77 3.86 -3.76 -9.69
C TRP A 77 3.77 -2.44 -8.91
N LEU A 78 4.84 -2.02 -8.22
CA LEU A 78 4.89 -0.76 -7.47
C LEU A 78 4.76 0.45 -8.41
N GLU A 79 5.45 0.43 -9.54
CA GLU A 79 5.37 1.47 -10.56
C GLU A 79 3.94 1.59 -11.11
N GLN A 80 3.35 0.47 -11.53
CA GLN A 80 1.97 0.44 -12.04
C GLN A 80 0.95 0.87 -10.99
N MET A 81 1.14 0.44 -9.74
CA MET A 81 0.23 0.81 -8.66
C MET A 81 0.36 2.29 -8.32
N SER A 82 1.58 2.84 -8.27
CA SER A 82 1.80 4.27 -8.07
C SER A 82 1.09 5.09 -9.16
N PHE A 83 1.23 4.69 -10.43
CA PHE A 83 0.53 5.32 -11.54
C PHE A 83 -1.00 5.25 -11.39
N ARG A 84 -1.53 4.09 -11.00
CA ARG A 84 -2.97 3.90 -10.76
C ARG A 84 -3.50 4.80 -9.63
N ILE A 85 -2.72 4.99 -8.57
CA ILE A 85 -3.07 5.91 -7.49
C ILE A 85 -3.16 7.34 -7.99
N ASP A 86 -2.16 7.81 -8.73
CA ASP A 86 -2.17 9.18 -9.28
C ASP A 86 -3.36 9.38 -10.23
N GLN A 87 -3.66 8.36 -11.05
CA GLN A 87 -4.84 8.37 -11.91
C GLN A 87 -6.14 8.37 -11.09
N ALA A 88 -6.24 7.59 -10.01
CA ALA A 88 -7.42 7.58 -9.15
C ALA A 88 -7.62 8.94 -8.46
N LEU A 89 -6.56 9.52 -7.91
CA LEU A 89 -6.58 10.81 -7.21
C LEU A 89 -6.92 11.97 -8.15
N SER A 90 -6.42 11.98 -9.39
CA SER A 90 -6.79 12.99 -10.39
C SER A 90 -8.30 12.94 -10.73
N ARG A 91 -8.91 11.76 -10.65
CA ARG A 91 -10.36 11.55 -10.90
C ARG A 91 -11.24 11.89 -9.70
N PHE A 92 -10.70 12.34 -8.57
CA PHE A 92 -11.53 12.73 -7.42
C PHE A 92 -12.42 13.94 -7.70
N GLY A 93 -12.14 14.67 -8.79
CA GLY A 93 -12.93 15.79 -9.30
C GLY A 93 -12.40 17.13 -8.79
N SER A 94 -12.62 18.19 -9.57
CA SER A 94 -12.10 19.53 -9.30
C SER A 94 -12.89 20.32 -8.24
N SER A 95 -13.96 19.74 -7.70
CA SER A 95 -14.76 20.37 -6.65
C SER A 95 -13.93 20.55 -5.36
N ALA A 96 -14.34 21.49 -4.50
CA ALA A 96 -13.68 21.68 -3.19
C ALA A 96 -13.64 20.37 -2.38
N ALA A 97 -14.71 19.57 -2.42
CA ALA A 97 -14.75 18.28 -1.74
C ALA A 97 -13.76 17.26 -2.33
N GLY A 98 -13.61 17.22 -3.66
CA GLY A 98 -12.65 16.33 -4.33
C GLY A 98 -11.21 16.73 -4.04
N ARG A 99 -10.91 18.04 -4.05
CA ARG A 99 -9.60 18.59 -3.68
C ARG A 99 -9.22 18.22 -2.23
N ASN A 100 -10.13 18.44 -1.28
CA ASN A 100 -9.87 18.09 0.13
C ASN A 100 -9.64 16.57 0.30
N GLN A 101 -10.38 15.72 -0.40
CA GLN A 101 -10.16 14.26 -0.35
C GLN A 101 -8.78 13.87 -0.87
N ARG A 102 -8.36 14.45 -2.00
CA ARG A 102 -7.05 14.21 -2.59
C ARG A 102 -5.93 14.69 -1.67
N GLU A 103 -6.06 15.92 -1.16
CA GLU A 103 -5.07 16.54 -0.29
C GLU A 103 -4.88 15.75 1.01
N ILE A 104 -5.96 15.24 1.62
CA ILE A 104 -5.88 14.35 2.79
C ILE A 104 -5.04 13.11 2.47
N ILE A 105 -5.27 12.44 1.33
CA ILE A 105 -4.53 11.22 0.99
C ILE A 105 -3.06 11.54 0.73
N MET A 106 -2.77 12.61 -0.01
CA MET A 106 -1.40 13.02 -0.34
C MET A 106 -0.61 13.35 0.93
N LYS A 107 -1.07 14.32 1.72
CA LYS A 107 -0.37 14.79 2.91
C LYS A 107 -0.23 13.74 4.00
N ARG A 108 -1.26 12.90 4.19
CA ARG A 108 -1.27 11.91 5.29
C ARG A 108 -0.49 10.63 4.94
N TYR A 109 -0.55 10.18 3.69
CA TYR A 109 -0.14 8.82 3.34
C TYR A 109 0.97 8.74 2.29
N LEU A 110 1.20 9.78 1.48
CA LEU A 110 2.13 9.71 0.34
C LEU A 110 3.32 10.68 0.44
N GLU A 111 3.20 11.79 1.16
CA GLU A 111 4.25 12.81 1.28
C GLU A 111 5.19 12.49 2.45
N ASP A 112 4.93 13.02 3.64
CA ASP A 112 5.85 12.92 4.77
C ASP A 112 5.55 11.71 5.67
N GLU A 113 6.60 11.25 6.34
CA GLU A 113 6.48 10.29 7.43
C GLU A 113 6.00 10.99 8.72
N ASP A 114 5.30 10.25 9.59
CA ASP A 114 4.84 10.71 10.92
C ASP A 114 3.86 11.89 10.97
N VAL A 115 3.21 12.24 9.86
CA VAL A 115 2.18 13.29 9.84
C VAL A 115 0.93 12.87 10.61
N CYS A 116 0.63 13.56 11.70
CA CYS A 116 -0.53 13.29 12.53
C CYS A 116 -1.81 13.95 12.01
N ASP A 117 -2.98 13.35 12.29
CA ASP A 117 -4.26 13.79 11.72
C ASP A 117 -4.59 15.23 12.16
N TYR A 118 -4.15 15.59 13.37
CA TYR A 118 -4.31 16.94 13.93
C TYR A 118 -3.52 18.02 13.21
N MET A 119 -2.35 17.70 12.68
CA MET A 119 -1.58 18.66 11.90
C MET A 119 -2.34 19.00 10.62
N ILE A 120 -2.84 17.97 9.94
CA ILE A 120 -3.48 18.11 8.63
C ILE A 120 -4.82 18.83 8.72
N TYR A 121 -5.70 18.48 9.68
CA TYR A 121 -6.98 19.18 9.76
C TYR A 121 -6.83 20.64 10.21
N ASN A 122 -5.82 20.95 11.05
CA ASN A 122 -5.50 22.32 11.43
C ASN A 122 -5.00 23.12 10.24
N GLU A 123 -4.08 22.56 9.47
CA GLU A 123 -3.55 23.20 8.26
C GLU A 123 -4.66 23.46 7.21
N MET A 124 -5.56 22.49 7.02
CA MET A 124 -6.70 22.63 6.09
C MET A 124 -7.87 23.46 6.65
N GLY A 125 -7.78 23.99 7.88
CA GLY A 125 -8.85 24.78 8.49
C GLY A 125 -10.15 24.01 8.70
N MET A 126 -10.07 22.71 8.98
CA MET A 126 -11.23 21.83 9.18
C MET A 126 -11.40 21.42 10.63
N SER A 127 -12.65 21.25 11.06
CA SER A 127 -12.93 20.56 12.32
C SER A 127 -12.62 19.07 12.22
N GLU A 128 -12.17 18.48 13.33
CA GLU A 128 -11.81 17.05 13.41
C GLU A 128 -12.95 16.14 12.91
N ARG A 129 -14.20 16.43 13.31
CA ARG A 129 -15.38 15.68 12.86
C ARG A 129 -15.54 15.71 11.34
N THR A 130 -15.27 16.86 10.73
CA THR A 130 -15.36 17.02 9.26
C THR A 130 -14.25 16.25 8.59
N TYR A 131 -13.02 16.39 9.09
CA TYR A 131 -11.85 15.67 8.61
C TYR A 131 -12.07 14.15 8.59
N ARG A 132 -12.47 13.54 9.73
CA ARG A 132 -12.73 12.09 9.83
C ARG A 132 -13.74 11.60 8.79
N ARG A 133 -14.79 12.39 8.52
CA ARG A 133 -15.81 12.07 7.50
C ARG A 133 -15.27 12.17 6.08
N VAL A 134 -14.49 13.20 5.77
CA VAL A 134 -13.90 13.38 4.43
C VAL A 134 -12.84 12.32 4.18
N LYS A 135 -11.97 12.05 5.17
CA LYS A 135 -10.96 10.98 5.15
C LYS A 135 -11.59 9.61 4.86
N ALA A 136 -12.62 9.23 5.61
CA ALA A 136 -13.31 7.96 5.38
C ALA A 136 -13.90 7.85 3.96
N ARG A 137 -14.52 8.93 3.45
CA ARG A 137 -15.05 8.97 2.07
C ARG A 137 -13.95 8.84 1.02
N ALA A 138 -12.83 9.54 1.23
CA ALA A 138 -11.66 9.48 0.36
C ALA A 138 -11.10 8.04 0.31
N PHE A 139 -10.99 7.39 1.47
CA PHE A 139 -10.54 6.01 1.61
C PHE A 139 -11.39 5.02 0.84
N TYR A 140 -12.71 5.03 1.05
CA TYR A 140 -13.59 4.13 0.29
C TYR A 140 -13.52 4.40 -1.20
N LYS A 141 -13.50 5.66 -1.62
CA LYS A 141 -13.41 6.03 -3.03
C LYS A 141 -12.12 5.51 -3.66
N LEU A 142 -11.00 5.61 -2.94
CA LEU A 142 -9.72 5.06 -3.38
C LEU A 142 -9.74 3.53 -3.42
N ALA A 143 -10.25 2.89 -2.36
CA ALA A 143 -10.35 1.43 -2.27
C ALA A 143 -11.09 0.84 -3.48
N PHE A 144 -12.26 1.41 -3.81
CA PHE A 144 -13.03 0.96 -4.97
C PHE A 144 -12.35 1.27 -6.31
N ALA A 145 -11.67 2.41 -6.42
CA ALA A 145 -10.94 2.76 -7.64
C ALA A 145 -9.79 1.77 -7.91
N LEU A 146 -9.13 1.28 -6.86
CA LEU A 146 -8.03 0.34 -6.93
C LEU A 146 -8.45 -1.13 -6.83
N ARG A 147 -9.74 -1.40 -6.58
CA ARG A 147 -10.29 -2.74 -6.30
C ARG A 147 -9.64 -3.43 -5.10
N LEU A 148 -9.42 -2.66 -4.03
CA LEU A 148 -8.82 -3.12 -2.78
C LEU A 148 -9.86 -3.40 -1.69
N GLU A 149 -11.15 -3.31 -2.00
CA GLU A 149 -12.20 -3.62 -1.04
C GLU A 149 -12.19 -5.11 -0.64
N VAL A 150 -12.44 -5.36 0.65
CA VAL A 150 -12.55 -6.71 1.23
C VAL A 150 -14.00 -6.90 1.66
N TYR A 151 -14.63 -7.94 1.15
CA TYR A 151 -16.01 -8.28 1.50
C TYR A 151 -16.04 -9.26 2.66
N GLU A 152 -17.02 -9.07 3.55
CA GLU A 152 -17.29 -10.08 4.57
C GLU A 152 -17.81 -11.34 3.89
N ILE A 153 -17.17 -12.47 4.17
CA ILE A 153 -17.65 -13.77 3.73
C ILE A 153 -18.89 -14.07 4.59
N ASN A 154 -20.08 -13.85 4.01
CA ASN A 154 -21.28 -14.45 4.56
C ASN A 154 -21.14 -15.95 4.35
N GLN A 155 -20.69 -16.68 5.37
CA GLN A 155 -20.94 -18.12 5.44
C GLN A 155 -22.46 -18.28 5.38
N GLN A 156 -22.98 -18.60 4.20
CA GLN A 156 -24.24 -19.31 4.11
C GLN A 156 -24.00 -20.59 4.91
N ARG A 157 -24.50 -20.64 6.16
CA ARG A 157 -24.81 -21.91 6.80
C ARG A 157 -25.78 -22.59 5.84
N GLY A 158 -25.25 -23.46 4.98
CA GLY A 158 -26.05 -24.40 4.23
C GLY A 158 -26.89 -25.15 5.26
N GLY A 159 -28.20 -24.91 5.22
CA GLY A 159 -29.15 -25.74 5.95
C GLY A 159 -29.01 -27.14 5.38
N ASP A 160 -28.29 -27.99 6.09
CA ASP A 160 -28.44 -29.43 6.00
C ASP A 160 -29.70 -29.76 6.81
N ASP A 161 -30.87 -29.43 6.24
CA ASP A 161 -32.15 -29.93 6.71
C ASP A 161 -32.40 -31.26 6.02
N ARG A 162 -32.46 -32.28 6.88
CA ARG A 162 -32.70 -33.71 6.64
C ARG A 162 -33.93 -34.03 5.81
#